data_AF-A0A176VVK9-F1
#
_entry.id   AF-A0A176VVK9-F1
#
_cell.length_a   1.000
_cell.length_b   1.000
_cell.length_c   1.000
_cell.angle_alpha   90.00
_cell.angle_beta   90.00
_cell.angle_gamma   90.00
#
_symmetry.space_group_name_H-M   'P 1'
#
loop_
_entity.id
_entity.type
_entity.pdbx_description
1 polymer ?
#
loop_
_entity_poly.entity_id
_entity_poly.type
_entity_poly.pdbx_seq_one_letter_code
_entity_poly.pdbx_strand_id
1 'polypeptide(L)'
;MACCHKLLAVTVLFAALFQATEVEGGVRFSTLERNLVVNAQIQSQNVSSGVAKVGVDSLAVQWNLNSSLEIEVDSEYASVKVKLCFAPKSQIDRGWRKTDDDLQRDNTCPKEIATKLYRSEGNFVVWRIPKNVPGGEYFVRAYVLDTQAVELAYGQNTDDAKTTNLITIIPITGRLPSIDIAGIVLSLFSVVSLCSFLLAETLLDEKIRFQNDLLNHIGVIGPRALAFAFTN
;
A
#
# COMPACT_ATOMS: atom_id res chain seq x y z
N MET A 1 19.91 9.92 -55.55
CA MET A 1 20.61 10.30 -54.29
C MET A 1 19.89 11.35 -53.42
N ALA A 2 18.69 11.85 -53.77
CA ALA A 2 17.98 12.86 -52.96
C ALA A 2 17.11 12.29 -51.81
N CYS A 3 16.70 11.01 -51.89
CA CYS A 3 15.82 10.38 -50.90
C CYS A 3 16.55 10.05 -49.59
N CYS A 4 17.82 9.63 -49.69
CA CYS A 4 18.64 9.26 -48.53
C CYS A 4 18.98 10.48 -47.64
N HIS A 5 19.14 11.66 -48.25
CA HIS A 5 19.43 12.91 -47.53
C HIS A 5 18.22 13.42 -46.71
N LYS A 6 16.99 13.23 -47.23
CA LYS A 6 15.77 13.59 -46.51
C LYS A 6 15.47 12.63 -45.35
N LEU A 7 15.79 11.35 -45.50
CA LEU A 7 15.66 10.38 -44.40
C LEU A 7 16.63 10.69 -43.25
N LEU A 8 17.88 11.03 -43.58
CA LEU A 8 18.92 11.35 -42.58
C LEU A 8 18.58 12.62 -41.78
N ALA A 9 18.01 13.64 -42.44
CA ALA A 9 17.57 14.87 -41.80
C ALA A 9 16.41 14.63 -40.81
N VAL A 10 15.46 13.76 -41.14
CA VAL A 10 14.31 13.45 -40.26
C VAL A 10 14.75 12.65 -39.02
N THR A 11 15.69 11.71 -39.17
CA THR A 11 16.26 10.97 -38.02
C THR A 11 17.06 11.86 -37.08
N VAL A 12 17.80 12.86 -37.61
CA VAL A 12 18.53 13.83 -36.77
C VAL A 12 17.57 14.77 -36.04
N LEU A 13 16.47 15.18 -36.69
CA LEU A 13 15.45 16.02 -36.06
C LEU A 13 14.70 15.30 -34.93
N PHE A 14 14.43 13.99 -35.09
CA PHE A 14 13.80 13.17 -34.06
C PHE A 14 14.75 12.85 -32.89
N ALA A 15 16.04 12.68 -33.16
CA ALA A 15 17.05 12.48 -32.11
C ALA A 15 17.36 13.76 -31.32
N ALA A 16 17.23 14.94 -31.94
CA ALA A 16 17.39 16.23 -31.27
C ALA A 16 16.21 16.59 -30.34
N LEU A 17 15.01 16.07 -30.60
CA LEU A 17 13.83 16.23 -29.73
C LEU A 17 13.85 15.32 -28.50
N PHE A 18 14.77 14.35 -28.43
CA PHE A 18 14.89 13.40 -27.30
C PHE A 18 15.97 13.79 -26.29
N GLN A 19 16.68 14.90 -26.51
CA GLN A 19 17.70 15.39 -25.59
C GLN A 19 17.15 16.52 -24.73
N ALA A 20 17.41 16.41 -23.43
CA ALA A 20 16.95 17.27 -22.32
C ALA A 20 15.54 16.98 -21.77
N THR A 21 15.29 15.76 -21.32
CA THR A 21 14.67 15.66 -19.99
C THR A 21 15.76 16.04 -19.00
N GLU A 22 15.74 17.28 -18.54
CA GLU A 22 16.51 17.68 -17.38
C GLU A 22 16.16 16.70 -16.26
N VAL A 23 17.16 15.94 -15.79
CA VAL A 23 17.07 15.33 -14.47
C VAL A 23 17.16 16.52 -13.53
N GLU A 24 16.02 17.14 -13.23
CA GLU A 24 15.90 17.97 -12.03
C GLU A 24 16.43 17.10 -10.90
N GLY A 25 17.60 17.45 -10.38
CA GLY A 25 18.18 16.75 -9.24
C GLY A 25 17.21 16.90 -8.09
N GLY A 26 16.46 15.83 -7.79
CA GLY A 26 15.51 15.81 -6.69
C GLY A 26 16.20 16.18 -5.38
N VAL A 27 15.49 16.90 -4.51
CA VAL A 27 15.98 17.26 -3.19
C VAL A 27 16.33 15.99 -2.42
N ARG A 28 17.56 15.95 -1.88
CA ARG A 28 18.06 14.81 -1.12
C ARG A 28 17.77 15.00 0.36
N PHE A 29 17.19 13.99 0.98
CA PHE A 29 16.87 14.00 2.40
C PHE A 29 18.12 14.15 3.27
N SER A 30 19.26 13.57 2.85
CA SER A 30 20.54 13.70 3.56
C SER A 30 21.05 15.13 3.67
N THR A 31 20.64 16.02 2.75
CA THR A 31 21.09 17.41 2.70
C THR A 31 20.23 18.33 3.55
N LEU A 32 19.02 17.90 3.93
CA LEU A 32 18.09 18.72 4.69
C LEU A 32 18.48 18.83 6.15
N GLU A 33 18.37 20.03 6.70
CA GLU A 33 18.63 20.30 8.10
C GLU A 33 17.40 20.02 8.97
N ARG A 34 17.64 19.55 10.21
CA ARG A 34 16.58 19.30 11.18
C ARG A 34 16.31 20.53 12.03
N ASN A 35 15.55 21.48 11.47
CA ASN A 35 15.31 22.77 12.10
C ASN A 35 13.96 22.84 12.85
N LEU A 36 13.05 21.91 12.59
CA LEU A 36 11.73 21.87 13.25
C LEU A 36 11.65 20.84 14.37
N VAL A 37 11.06 21.24 15.49
CA VAL A 37 10.60 20.33 16.55
C VAL A 37 9.14 20.01 16.28
N VAL A 38 8.83 18.74 16.05
CA VAL A 38 7.47 18.27 15.75
C VAL A 38 6.97 17.43 16.93
N ASN A 39 5.76 17.72 17.41
CA ASN A 39 5.07 16.91 18.40
C ASN A 39 3.74 16.45 17.80
N ALA A 40 3.46 15.15 17.87
CA ALA A 40 2.20 14.58 17.39
C ALA A 40 1.52 13.78 18.49
N GLN A 41 0.25 14.09 18.74
CA GLN A 41 -0.56 13.49 19.79
C GLN A 41 -1.91 13.06 19.23
N ILE A 42 -2.39 11.90 19.67
CA ILE A 42 -3.68 11.36 19.26
C ILE A 42 -4.75 12.01 20.15
N GLN A 43 -5.73 12.63 19.53
CA GLN A 43 -6.95 13.08 20.20
C GLN A 43 -8.00 11.98 20.03
N SER A 44 -8.15 11.16 21.07
CA SER A 44 -9.23 10.17 21.18
C SER A 44 -10.11 10.49 22.39
N GLN A 45 -11.40 10.17 22.29
CA GLN A 45 -12.37 10.43 23.36
C GLN A 45 -12.21 9.48 24.57
N ASN A 46 -11.44 8.39 24.44
CA ASN A 46 -11.18 7.44 25.53
C ASN A 46 -9.70 7.00 25.46
N VAL A 47 -8.87 7.56 26.34
CA VAL A 47 -7.39 7.58 26.26
C VAL A 47 -6.74 6.23 26.61
N SER A 48 -5.78 5.75 25.80
CA SER A 48 -4.39 5.43 26.23
C SER A 48 -3.47 5.01 25.08
N SER A 49 -2.26 5.58 25.10
CA SER A 49 -1.01 5.23 24.40
C SER A 49 -1.06 4.83 22.93
N GLY A 50 -0.81 5.82 22.05
CA GLY A 50 -0.14 5.57 20.78
C GLY A 50 -0.94 4.81 19.72
N VAL A 51 -2.21 4.49 19.95
CA VAL A 51 -3.07 3.77 18.99
C VAL A 51 -4.23 4.66 18.53
N ALA A 52 -4.46 4.74 17.22
CA ALA A 52 -5.55 5.52 16.61
C ALA A 52 -6.34 4.69 15.60
N LYS A 53 -7.67 4.81 15.61
CA LYS A 53 -8.58 4.16 14.68
C LYS A 53 -8.95 5.09 13.53
N VAL A 54 -8.74 4.63 12.30
CA VAL A 54 -9.09 5.43 11.11
C VAL A 54 -10.59 5.75 11.07
N GLY A 55 -10.92 6.95 10.61
CA GLY A 55 -12.29 7.44 10.45
C GLY A 55 -12.96 7.88 11.75
N VAL A 56 -12.35 7.66 12.92
CA VAL A 56 -12.90 8.02 14.24
C VAL A 56 -11.98 9.01 14.94
N ASP A 57 -10.72 8.62 15.15
CA ASP A 57 -9.76 9.42 15.90
C ASP A 57 -9.11 10.51 15.04
N SER A 58 -8.59 11.54 15.71
CA SER A 58 -7.87 12.64 15.07
C SER A 58 -6.45 12.74 15.61
N LEU A 59 -5.55 13.21 14.77
CA LEU A 59 -4.16 13.47 15.09
C LEU A 59 -3.94 14.97 15.22
N ALA A 60 -3.50 15.42 16.39
CA ALA A 60 -3.06 16.78 16.62
C ALA A 60 -1.54 16.85 16.43
N VAL A 61 -1.11 17.62 15.45
CA VAL A 61 0.31 17.84 15.17
C VAL A 61 0.63 19.30 15.46
N GLN A 62 1.70 19.53 16.20
CA GLN A 62 2.26 20.84 16.50
C GLN A 62 3.70 20.86 16.03
N TRP A 63 4.15 21.99 15.50
CA TRP A 63 5.55 22.17 15.11
C TRP A 63 6.00 23.60 15.39
N ASN A 64 7.24 23.73 15.82
CA ASN A 64 7.89 25.01 16.06
C ASN A 64 9.34 24.96 15.59
N LEU A 65 9.91 26.12 15.33
CA LEU A 65 11.35 26.23 15.07
C LEU A 65 12.13 25.85 16.34
N ASN A 66 13.24 25.14 16.17
CA ASN A 66 14.10 24.81 17.30
C ASN A 66 14.75 26.09 17.85
N SER A 67 14.52 26.37 19.14
CA SER A 67 15.03 27.57 19.82
C SER A 67 16.55 27.63 19.96
N SER A 68 17.25 26.54 19.63
CA SER A 68 18.73 26.47 19.66
C SER A 68 19.39 26.94 18.37
N LEU A 69 18.61 27.31 17.34
CA LEU A 69 19.11 27.76 16.05
C LEU A 69 19.46 29.25 16.07
N GLU A 70 20.31 29.66 15.12
CA GLU A 70 20.64 31.06 14.91
C GLU A 70 19.41 31.89 14.51
N ILE A 71 19.47 33.19 14.78
CA ILE A 71 18.43 34.15 14.39
C ILE A 71 18.44 34.25 12.84
N GLU A 72 17.26 34.29 12.19
CA GLU A 72 17.04 34.42 10.72
C GLU A 72 17.24 33.16 9.84
N VAL A 73 17.40 31.97 10.42
CA VAL A 73 17.42 30.71 9.63
C VAL A 73 16.10 30.48 8.84
N ASP A 74 15.03 31.17 9.24
CA ASP A 74 13.70 31.07 8.65
C ASP A 74 13.37 32.14 7.60
N SER A 75 14.34 32.93 7.17
CA SER A 75 14.15 34.01 6.17
C SER A 75 13.61 33.51 4.82
N GLU A 76 13.95 32.29 4.41
CA GLU A 76 13.49 31.67 3.15
C GLU A 76 12.23 30.80 3.34
N TYR A 77 11.71 30.68 4.56
CA TYR A 77 10.62 29.75 4.88
C TYR A 77 9.26 30.34 4.48
N ALA A 78 8.61 29.74 3.49
CA ALA A 78 7.28 30.18 3.03
C ALA A 78 6.15 29.35 3.64
N SER A 79 6.27 28.02 3.64
CA SER A 79 5.22 27.12 4.11
C SER A 79 5.76 25.85 4.74
N VAL A 80 4.91 25.16 5.50
CA VAL A 80 5.23 23.88 6.14
C VAL A 80 4.25 22.82 5.65
N LYS A 81 4.80 21.77 5.05
CA LYS A 81 4.09 20.58 4.56
C LYS A 81 4.29 19.44 5.57
N VAL A 82 3.21 19.06 6.24
CA VAL A 82 3.21 18.00 7.24
C VAL A 82 2.76 16.70 6.59
N LYS A 83 3.55 15.64 6.71
CA LYS A 83 3.28 14.32 6.15
C LYS A 83 3.28 13.23 7.23
N LEU A 84 2.49 12.19 6.97
CA LEU A 84 2.44 10.96 7.74
C LEU A 84 3.36 9.91 7.09
N CYS A 85 4.25 9.33 7.89
CA CYS A 85 5.38 8.53 7.43
C CYS A 85 5.42 7.14 8.09
N PHE A 86 5.75 6.09 7.35
CA PHE A 86 5.84 4.73 7.88
C PHE A 86 7.07 4.52 8.76
N ALA A 87 6.87 3.99 9.97
CA ALA A 87 7.97 3.53 10.82
C ALA A 87 8.71 2.34 10.20
N PRO A 88 10.02 2.13 10.48
CA PRO A 88 10.82 1.05 9.90
C PRO A 88 10.18 -0.34 10.03
N LYS A 89 9.55 -0.64 11.18
CA LYS A 89 8.84 -1.91 11.40
C LYS A 89 7.72 -2.16 10.39
N SER A 90 7.08 -1.10 9.90
CA SER A 90 6.01 -1.17 8.91
C SER A 90 6.49 -1.17 7.46
N GLN A 91 7.79 -1.08 7.22
CA GLN A 91 8.41 -1.11 5.88
C GLN A 91 8.95 -2.49 5.50
N ILE A 92 9.15 -3.39 6.47
CA ILE A 92 9.68 -4.75 6.25
C ILE A 92 8.76 -5.50 5.25
N ASP A 93 9.36 -6.11 4.23
CA ASP A 93 8.70 -6.84 3.13
C ASP A 93 7.66 -6.03 2.33
N ARG A 94 7.72 -4.69 2.43
CA ARG A 94 6.78 -3.77 1.79
C ARG A 94 7.56 -2.77 0.94
N GLY A 95 8.08 -3.20 -0.20
CA GLY A 95 8.89 -2.37 -1.10
C GLY A 95 8.23 -1.03 -1.52
N TRP A 96 6.89 -0.99 -1.56
CA TRP A 96 6.11 0.23 -1.82
C TRP A 96 6.12 1.26 -0.68
N ARG A 97 6.72 0.95 0.48
CA ARG A 97 6.89 1.84 1.65
C ARG A 97 8.35 2.23 1.89
N LYS A 98 9.23 1.96 0.93
CA LYS A 98 10.68 2.06 1.08
C LYS A 98 11.13 3.52 1.22
N THR A 99 12.03 3.77 2.16
CA THR A 99 12.77 5.03 2.27
C THR A 99 13.79 5.18 1.15
N ASP A 100 13.78 6.34 0.53
CA ASP A 100 14.79 6.78 -0.44
C ASP A 100 15.42 8.10 0.03
N ASP A 101 16.65 8.36 -0.44
CA ASP A 101 17.31 9.64 -0.18
C ASP A 101 16.73 10.73 -1.08
N ASP A 102 16.37 10.40 -2.32
CA ASP A 102 15.68 11.33 -3.20
C ASP A 102 14.23 11.48 -2.75
N LEU A 103 13.84 12.69 -2.32
CA LEU A 103 12.48 12.98 -1.84
C LEU A 103 11.40 12.76 -2.89
N GLN A 104 11.72 12.85 -4.19
CA GLN A 104 10.76 12.55 -5.25
C GLN A 104 10.47 11.04 -5.35
N ARG A 105 11.44 10.20 -4.93
CA ARG A 105 11.34 8.74 -4.94
C ARG A 105 11.02 8.15 -3.56
N ASP A 106 11.03 8.98 -2.50
CA ASP A 106 10.76 8.56 -1.13
C ASP A 106 9.28 8.18 -0.93
N ASN A 107 9.03 6.89 -0.74
CA ASN A 107 7.69 6.35 -0.45
C ASN A 107 7.42 6.21 1.05
N THR A 108 8.32 6.69 1.91
CA THR A 108 8.13 6.64 3.37
C THR A 108 6.91 7.43 3.81
N CYS A 109 6.69 8.60 3.20
CA CYS A 109 5.71 9.60 3.64
C CYS A 109 4.62 9.83 2.59
N PRO A 110 3.74 8.84 2.29
CA PRO A 110 2.82 8.90 1.16
C PRO A 110 1.61 9.82 1.38
N LYS A 111 1.32 10.21 2.63
CA LYS A 111 0.11 10.96 2.97
C LYS A 111 0.46 12.32 3.53
N GLU A 112 -0.06 13.35 2.87
CA GLU A 112 -0.06 14.70 3.41
C GLU A 112 -1.18 14.86 4.45
N ILE A 113 -0.82 15.43 5.59
CA ILE A 113 -1.73 15.80 6.68
C ILE A 113 -2.27 17.20 6.41
N ALA A 114 -1.38 18.16 6.18
CA ALA A 114 -1.71 19.54 5.83
C ALA A 114 -0.50 20.28 5.27
N THR A 115 -0.78 21.31 4.48
CA THR A 115 0.18 22.37 4.15
C THR A 115 -0.33 23.69 4.73
N LYS A 116 0.52 24.40 5.46
CA LYS A 116 0.21 25.67 6.15
C LYS A 116 1.28 26.71 5.87
N LEU A 117 0.92 27.98 5.86
CA LEU A 117 1.90 29.07 5.82
C LEU A 117 2.80 29.00 7.05
N TYR A 118 4.08 29.29 6.86
CA TYR A 118 5.05 29.27 7.95
C TYR A 118 4.75 30.38 8.96
N ARG A 119 4.88 30.04 10.24
CA ARG A 119 4.94 30.95 11.37
C ARG A 119 6.02 30.44 12.31
N SER A 120 6.73 31.34 12.97
CA SER A 120 7.78 30.97 13.92
C SER A 120 7.24 30.15 15.11
N GLU A 121 6.03 30.50 15.58
CA GLU A 121 5.41 29.86 16.75
C GLU A 121 3.91 29.62 16.57
N GLY A 122 3.38 28.69 17.37
CA GLY A 122 1.94 28.45 17.49
C GLY A 122 1.35 27.68 16.30
N ASN A 123 2.16 26.94 15.54
CA ASN A 123 1.65 26.13 14.45
C ASN A 123 1.03 24.84 14.99
N PHE A 124 -0.22 24.62 14.63
CA PHE A 124 -0.93 23.39 14.95
C PHE A 124 -1.87 22.99 13.83
N VAL A 125 -2.14 21.70 13.74
CA VAL A 125 -3.20 21.15 12.91
C VAL A 125 -3.84 19.97 13.60
N VAL A 126 -5.17 19.89 13.50
CA VAL A 126 -5.92 18.70 13.88
C VAL A 126 -6.39 18.05 12.60
N TRP A 127 -5.96 16.81 12.39
CA TRP A 127 -6.25 16.05 11.19
C TRP A 127 -7.01 14.78 11.54
N ARG A 128 -8.24 14.65 11.06
CA ARG A 128 -9.01 13.42 11.21
C ARG A 128 -8.39 12.35 10.33
N ILE A 129 -8.03 11.21 10.91
CA ILE A 129 -7.38 10.14 10.16
C ILE A 129 -8.38 9.55 9.15
N PRO A 130 -8.16 9.68 7.84
CA PRO A 130 -9.11 9.23 6.85
C PRO A 130 -9.09 7.71 6.71
N LYS A 131 -10.20 7.16 6.20
CA LYS A 131 -10.41 5.70 6.07
C LYS A 131 -9.44 5.02 5.10
N ASN A 132 -8.77 5.78 4.23
CA ASN A 132 -7.83 5.29 3.23
C ASN A 132 -6.38 5.20 3.73
N VAL A 133 -6.13 5.45 5.02
CA VAL A 133 -4.81 5.22 5.62
C VAL A 133 -4.65 3.74 5.93
N PRO A 134 -3.62 3.06 5.39
CA PRO A 134 -3.41 1.66 5.68
C PRO A 134 -3.00 1.45 7.14
N GLY A 135 -3.20 0.23 7.63
CA GLY A 135 -2.76 -0.13 8.97
C GLY A 135 -1.25 -0.21 9.08
N GLY A 136 -0.70 0.23 10.22
CA GLY A 136 0.72 0.17 10.52
C GLY A 136 1.15 1.13 11.63
N GLU A 137 2.44 1.14 11.90
CA GLU A 137 3.11 2.12 12.75
C GLU A 137 3.65 3.28 11.91
N TYR A 138 3.45 4.49 12.42
CA TYR A 138 3.73 5.74 11.73
C TYR A 138 4.45 6.73 12.64
N PHE A 139 5.14 7.68 12.03
CA PHE A 139 5.59 8.92 12.64
C PHE A 139 5.17 10.10 11.78
N VAL A 140 5.24 11.31 12.33
CA VAL A 140 4.93 12.54 11.60
C VAL A 140 6.22 13.26 11.27
N ARG A 141 6.31 13.76 10.04
CA ARG A 141 7.40 14.60 9.57
C ARG A 141 6.84 15.88 8.96
N ALA A 142 7.39 17.01 9.36
CA ALA A 142 7.14 18.30 8.75
C ALA A 142 8.31 18.67 7.85
N TYR A 143 8.01 19.21 6.68
CA TYR A 143 8.98 19.78 5.76
C TYR A 143 8.71 21.27 5.61
N VAL A 144 9.76 22.05 5.66
CA VAL A 144 9.72 23.48 5.36
C VAL A 144 9.95 23.65 3.86
N LEU A 145 9.12 24.48 3.24
CA LEU A 145 9.16 24.80 1.83
C LEU A 145 9.47 26.27 1.63
N ASP A 146 10.22 26.54 0.57
CA ASP A 146 10.42 27.87 0.05
C ASP A 146 9.22 28.37 -0.78
N THR A 147 9.35 29.55 -1.40
CA THR A 147 8.33 30.11 -2.29
C THR A 147 8.12 29.32 -3.59
N GLN A 148 9.09 28.48 -3.97
CA GLN A 148 9.03 27.59 -5.13
C GLN A 148 8.54 26.18 -4.77
N ALA A 149 8.11 25.96 -3.53
CA ALA A 149 7.68 24.67 -2.98
C ALA A 149 8.78 23.58 -2.90
N VAL A 150 10.04 23.99 -2.84
CA VAL A 150 11.23 23.15 -2.64
C VAL A 150 11.47 22.95 -1.14
N GLU A 151 11.70 21.70 -0.73
CA GLU A 151 12.03 21.38 0.66
C GLU A 151 13.42 21.93 1.07
N LEU A 152 13.46 22.76 2.12
CA LEU A 152 14.70 23.35 2.68
C LEU A 152 15.15 22.70 3.98
N ALA A 153 14.19 22.39 4.85
CA ALA A 153 14.46 21.81 6.16
C ALA A 153 13.35 20.83 6.56
N TYR A 154 13.59 20.04 7.60
CA TYR A 154 12.61 19.11 8.12
C TYR A 154 12.57 19.07 9.65
N GLY A 155 11.54 18.42 10.17
CA GLY A 155 11.44 17.99 11.56
C GLY A 155 10.59 16.75 11.66
N GLN A 156 10.78 15.96 12.71
CA GLN A 156 10.00 14.75 12.93
C GLN A 156 9.79 14.50 14.42
N ASN A 157 8.69 13.84 14.77
CA ASN A 157 8.32 13.53 16.17
C ASN A 157 9.13 12.38 16.79
N THR A 158 9.99 11.73 16.00
CA THR A 158 10.70 10.50 16.38
C THR A 158 12.21 10.70 16.32
N ASP A 159 12.94 9.84 17.03
CA ASP A 159 14.40 9.75 17.03
C ASP A 159 14.95 9.37 15.64
N ASP A 160 16.26 9.50 15.46
CA ASP A 160 16.91 9.19 14.18
C ASP A 160 16.76 7.72 13.78
N ALA A 161 16.69 6.82 14.77
CA ALA A 161 16.41 5.41 14.55
C ALA A 161 14.91 5.11 14.35
N LYS A 162 14.03 6.11 14.49
CA LYS A 162 12.57 6.02 14.28
C LYS A 162 11.90 4.94 15.14
N THR A 163 12.24 4.89 16.42
CA THR A 163 11.80 3.86 17.38
C THR A 163 10.88 4.40 18.47
N THR A 164 10.90 5.71 18.70
CA THR A 164 10.17 6.40 19.78
C THR A 164 9.01 7.23 19.23
N ASN A 165 8.01 7.52 20.08
CA ASN A 165 6.85 8.36 19.73
C ASN A 165 6.09 7.92 18.46
N LEU A 166 6.02 6.62 18.22
CA LEU A 166 5.31 6.03 17.10
C LEU A 166 3.80 5.99 17.35
N ILE A 167 3.05 6.14 16.27
CA ILE A 167 1.59 6.11 16.23
C ILE A 167 1.17 4.86 15.47
N THR A 168 0.47 3.97 16.15
CA THR A 168 -0.14 2.77 15.56
C THR A 168 -1.51 3.12 15.03
N ILE A 169 -1.71 2.98 13.73
CA ILE A 169 -2.99 3.20 13.07
C ILE A 169 -3.66 1.86 12.81
N ILE A 170 -4.85 1.69 13.37
CA ILE A 170 -5.72 0.53 13.13
C ILE A 170 -6.61 0.86 11.93
N PRO A 171 -6.51 0.10 10.82
CA PRO A 171 -7.32 0.33 9.64
C PRO A 171 -8.77 -0.09 9.89
N ILE A 172 -9.68 0.33 9.01
CA ILE A 172 -11.00 -0.29 8.94
C ILE A 172 -10.84 -1.70 8.38
N THR A 173 -11.20 -2.69 9.18
CA THR A 173 -11.30 -4.07 8.71
C THR A 173 -12.44 -4.16 7.70
N GLY A 174 -12.09 -4.36 6.42
CA GLY A 174 -13.04 -4.76 5.37
C GLY A 174 -13.49 -6.23 5.50
N ARG A 175 -12.92 -6.97 6.45
CA ARG A 175 -13.29 -8.35 6.79
C ARG A 175 -14.56 -8.33 7.63
N LEU A 176 -15.70 -8.49 6.95
CA LEU A 176 -17.00 -8.68 7.61
C LEU A 176 -17.06 -10.10 8.17
N PRO A 177 -17.58 -10.34 9.38
CA PRO A 177 -17.77 -11.69 9.91
C PRO A 177 -18.53 -12.63 8.95
N SER A 178 -19.41 -12.07 8.11
CA SER A 178 -20.12 -12.82 7.07
C SER A 178 -19.21 -13.44 6.01
N ILE A 179 -18.09 -12.78 5.64
CA ILE A 179 -17.16 -13.34 4.64
C ILE A 179 -16.39 -14.53 5.20
N ASP A 180 -16.09 -14.50 6.49
CA ASP A 180 -15.42 -15.60 7.19
C ASP A 180 -16.35 -16.80 7.32
N ILE A 181 -17.60 -16.56 7.71
CA ILE A 181 -18.62 -17.61 7.80
C ILE A 181 -18.90 -18.22 6.43
N ALA A 182 -19.07 -17.40 5.38
CA ALA A 182 -19.28 -17.88 4.02
C ALA A 182 -18.10 -18.74 3.54
N GLY A 183 -16.85 -18.31 3.81
CA GLY A 183 -15.66 -19.09 3.49
C GLY A 183 -15.64 -20.46 4.16
N ILE A 184 -16.00 -20.54 5.44
CA ILE A 184 -16.09 -21.81 6.18
C ILE A 184 -17.15 -22.73 5.55
N VAL A 185 -18.36 -22.20 5.30
CA VAL A 185 -19.47 -22.99 4.74
C VAL A 185 -19.15 -23.51 3.34
N LEU A 186 -18.61 -22.65 2.45
CA LEU A 186 -18.25 -23.04 1.08
C LEU A 186 -17.11 -24.06 1.06
N SER A 187 -16.14 -23.94 1.98
CA SER A 187 -15.07 -24.92 2.10
C SER A 187 -15.57 -26.28 2.60
N LEU A 188 -16.54 -26.31 3.52
CA LEU A 188 -17.14 -27.56 3.98
C LEU A 188 -18.00 -28.19 2.87
N PHE A 189 -18.79 -27.37 2.17
CA PHE A 189 -19.64 -27.84 1.08
C PHE A 189 -18.82 -28.46 -0.06
N SER A 190 -17.67 -27.86 -0.43
CA SER A 190 -16.82 -28.40 -1.49
C SER A 190 -16.23 -29.77 -1.12
N VAL A 191 -15.72 -29.93 0.10
CA VAL A 191 -15.17 -31.20 0.59
C VAL A 191 -16.27 -32.26 0.64
N VAL A 192 -17.45 -31.93 1.17
CA VAL A 192 -18.57 -32.87 1.26
C VAL A 192 -19.05 -33.27 -0.13
N SER A 193 -19.25 -32.32 -1.05
CA SER A 193 -19.67 -32.60 -2.42
C SER A 193 -18.68 -33.50 -3.16
N LEU A 194 -17.37 -33.27 -2.99
CA LEU A 194 -16.33 -34.10 -3.59
C LEU A 194 -16.36 -35.52 -3.01
N CYS A 195 -16.43 -35.65 -1.68
CA CYS A 195 -16.55 -36.95 -1.03
C CYS A 195 -17.82 -37.71 -1.48
N SER A 196 -18.96 -37.04 -1.57
CA SER A 196 -20.21 -37.65 -2.03
C SER A 196 -20.11 -38.12 -3.48
N PHE A 197 -19.46 -37.35 -4.36
CA PHE A 197 -19.24 -37.74 -5.74
C PHE A 197 -18.35 -38.99 -5.85
N LEU A 198 -17.21 -38.99 -5.14
CA LEU A 198 -16.28 -40.14 -5.14
C LEU A 198 -16.94 -41.41 -4.58
N LEU A 199 -17.74 -41.29 -3.51
CA LEU A 199 -18.49 -42.43 -2.98
C LEU A 199 -19.54 -42.94 -3.97
N ALA A 200 -20.29 -42.03 -4.62
CA ALA A 200 -21.26 -42.41 -5.64
C ALA A 200 -20.60 -43.15 -6.81
N GLU A 201 -19.43 -42.70 -7.26
CA GLU A 201 -18.64 -43.37 -8.30
C GLU A 201 -18.24 -44.80 -7.88
N THR A 202 -17.71 -44.97 -6.67
CA THR A 202 -17.31 -46.31 -6.18
C THR A 202 -18.49 -47.29 -6.07
N LEU A 203 -19.67 -46.81 -5.64
CA LEU A 203 -20.88 -47.63 -5.53
C LEU A 203 -21.47 -47.97 -6.90
N LEU A 204 -21.40 -47.06 -7.86
CA LEU A 204 -21.80 -47.30 -9.24
C LEU A 204 -20.88 -48.35 -9.89
N ASP A 205 -19.57 -48.25 -9.70
CA ASP A 205 -18.59 -49.21 -10.19
C ASP A 205 -18.81 -50.61 -9.62
N GLU A 206 -19.07 -50.72 -8.32
CA GLU A 206 -19.38 -52.00 -7.67
C GLU A 206 -20.68 -52.61 -8.24
N LYS A 207 -21.70 -51.79 -8.46
CA LYS A 207 -22.97 -52.23 -9.05
C LYS A 207 -22.81 -52.71 -10.49
N ILE A 208 -22.00 -52.02 -11.31
CA ILE A 208 -21.68 -52.43 -12.68
C ILE A 208 -20.92 -53.76 -12.68
N ARG A 209 -19.94 -53.93 -11.78
CA ARG A 209 -19.18 -55.18 -11.65
C ARG A 209 -20.09 -56.35 -11.28
N PHE A 210 -20.98 -56.15 -10.30
CA PHE A 210 -21.94 -57.18 -9.89
C PHE A 210 -22.92 -57.58 -11.00
N GLN A 211 -23.41 -56.61 -11.80
CA GLN A 211 -24.24 -56.94 -12.96
C GLN A 211 -23.46 -57.73 -14.03
N ASN A 212 -22.21 -57.35 -14.31
CA ASN A 212 -21.38 -58.09 -15.26
C ASN A 212 -21.07 -59.52 -14.79
N ASP A 213 -20.83 -59.72 -13.48
CA ASP A 213 -20.61 -61.06 -12.91
C ASP A 213 -21.88 -61.91 -12.92
N LEU A 214 -23.05 -61.32 -12.65
CA LEU A 214 -24.35 -62.00 -12.79
C LEU A 214 -24.62 -62.43 -14.24
N LEU A 215 -24.33 -61.56 -15.21
CA LEU A 215 -24.48 -61.86 -16.63
C LEU A 215 -23.49 -62.95 -17.09
N ASN A 216 -22.29 -63.01 -16.51
CA ASN A 216 -21.31 -64.06 -16.80
C ASN A 216 -21.66 -65.41 -16.15
N HIS A 217 -22.32 -65.42 -14.99
CA HIS A 217 -22.73 -66.65 -14.31
C HIS A 217 -23.99 -67.30 -14.90
N ILE A 218 -24.88 -66.55 -15.54
CA ILE A 218 -26.11 -67.06 -16.21
C ILE A 218 -25.79 -67.50 -17.65
N GLY A 219 -24.71 -68.25 -17.89
CA GLY A 219 -24.20 -68.54 -19.23
C GLY A 219 -25.28 -68.90 -20.29
N VAL A 220 -25.03 -68.42 -21.54
CA VAL A 220 -25.75 -68.58 -22.83
C VAL A 220 -26.41 -67.24 -23.25
N ILE A 221 -25.96 -66.43 -24.23
CA ILE A 221 -25.59 -66.66 -25.65
C ILE A 221 -24.61 -65.54 -26.11
N GLY A 222 -23.67 -65.86 -27.00
CA GLY A 222 -22.68 -64.98 -27.60
C GLY A 222 -23.19 -63.75 -28.39
N PRO A 223 -22.26 -62.97 -28.96
CA PRO A 223 -22.43 -61.54 -29.23
C PRO A 223 -23.36 -61.29 -30.42
N ARG A 224 -24.31 -60.37 -30.25
CA ARG A 224 -24.78 -59.55 -31.36
C ARG A 224 -24.55 -58.10 -31.02
N ALA A 225 -23.54 -57.56 -31.69
CA ALA A 225 -23.31 -56.14 -31.83
C ALA A 225 -24.64 -55.44 -32.16
N LEU A 226 -25.07 -54.55 -31.26
CA LEU A 226 -25.90 -53.42 -31.62
C LEU A 226 -25.09 -52.19 -31.29
N ALA A 227 -24.32 -51.77 -32.29
CA ALA A 227 -23.92 -50.39 -32.41
C ALA A 227 -25.19 -49.54 -32.36
N PHE A 228 -25.36 -48.75 -31.30
CA PHE A 228 -26.20 -47.57 -31.35
C PHE A 228 -25.33 -46.34 -31.20
N ALA A 229 -25.32 -45.62 -32.31
CA ALA A 229 -24.64 -44.40 -32.63
C ALA A 229 -24.75 -43.30 -31.55
N PHE A 230 -23.66 -42.56 -31.43
CA PHE A 230 -23.68 -41.12 -31.16
C PHE A 230 -24.73 -40.42 -32.02
N THR A 231 -25.64 -39.65 -31.42
CA THR A 231 -26.09 -38.36 -31.95
C THR A 231 -26.68 -37.48 -30.84
N ASN A 232 -26.08 -36.29 -30.72
CA ASN A 232 -26.44 -35.06 -30.01
C ASN A 232 -26.60 -35.09 -28.48
#